data_AF-A0A958WJU8-F1
#
_entry.id   AF-A0A958WJU8-F1
#
_cell.length_a   1.000
_cell.length_b   1.000
_cell.length_c   1.000
_cell.angle_alpha   90.00
_cell.angle_beta   90.00
_cell.angle_gamma   90.00
#
_symmetry.space_group_name_H-M   'P 1'
#
loop_
_entity.id
_entity.type
_entity.pdbx_description
1 polymer ?
#
loop_
_entity_poly.entity_id
_entity_poly.type
_entity_poly.pdbx_seq_one_letter_code
_entity_poly.pdbx_strand_id
1 'polypeptide(L)' 'MQSFKTVDEFISQAKQWKEELMQLREILRETKLTEGIKWGAPIYTYKGKNVVGMAGFKSYVGLWFHQGVLLKDP' A
#
# COMPACT_ATOMS: atom_id res chain seq x y z
N MET A 1 5.50 -17.22 -0.81
CA MET A 1 5.13 -15.79 -0.75
C MET A 1 6.39 -15.01 -1.03
N GLN A 2 6.44 -14.12 -2.02
CA GLN A 2 7.63 -13.28 -2.24
C GLN A 2 7.80 -12.37 -1.02
N SER A 3 9.00 -12.36 -0.44
CA SER A 3 9.32 -11.57 0.74
C SER A 3 10.05 -10.31 0.31
N PHE A 4 9.30 -9.23 0.12
CA PHE A 4 9.87 -7.91 -0.14
C PHE A 4 10.37 -7.28 1.16
N LYS A 5 11.48 -6.56 1.11
CA LYS A 5 12.03 -5.81 2.25
C LYS A 5 11.54 -4.35 2.27
N THR A 6 11.29 -3.78 1.09
CA THR A 6 10.85 -2.38 0.94
C THR A 6 9.72 -2.25 -0.07
N VAL A 7 9.03 -1.12 -0.03
CA VAL A 7 7.99 -0.78 -1.03
C VAL A 7 8.60 -0.58 -2.41
N ASP A 8 9.82 -0.04 -2.50
CA ASP A 8 10.58 0.04 -3.76
C ASP A 8 10.80 -1.34 -4.38
N GLU A 9 11.16 -2.33 -3.57
CA GLU A 9 11.37 -3.70 -4.03
C GLU A 9 10.05 -4.31 -4.54
N PHE A 10 8.95 -4.09 -3.83
CA PHE A 10 7.62 -4.53 -4.26
C PHE A 10 7.24 -3.94 -5.63
N ILE A 11 7.39 -2.62 -5.81
CA ILE A 11 7.01 -1.93 -7.07
C ILE A 11 7.95 -2.34 -8.20
N SER A 12 9.25 -2.46 -7.96
CA SER A 12 10.21 -2.83 -9.01
C SER A 12 9.96 -4.25 -9.57
N GLN A 13 9.50 -5.18 -8.72
CA GLN A 13 9.14 -6.55 -9.11
C GLN A 13 7.71 -6.69 -9.63
N ALA A 14 6.87 -5.66 -9.53
CA ALA A 14 5.50 -5.70 -10.04
C ALA A 14 5.52 -5.89 -11.58
N LYS A 15 4.84 -6.92 -12.08
CA LYS A 15 4.77 -7.20 -13.53
C LYS A 15 3.80 -6.27 -14.27
N GLN A 16 2.85 -5.70 -13.55
CA GLN A 16 1.81 -4.80 -14.04
C GLN A 16 1.64 -3.65 -13.05
N TRP A 17 1.06 -2.56 -13.53
CA TRP A 17 0.63 -1.41 -12.71
C TRP A 17 1.74 -0.63 -11.99
N LYS A 18 2.97 -0.66 -12.51
CA LYS A 18 4.10 0.02 -11.85
C LYS A 18 3.84 1.52 -11.69
N GLU A 19 3.36 2.17 -12.73
CA GLU A 19 3.10 3.62 -12.73
C GLU A 19 1.98 3.97 -11.75
N GLU A 20 0.90 3.21 -11.74
CA GLU A 20 -0.24 3.43 -10.85
C GLU A 20 0.13 3.15 -9.38
N LEU A 21 0.93 2.11 -9.11
CA LEU A 21 1.47 1.85 -7.77
C LEU A 21 2.40 2.97 -7.30
N MET A 22 3.19 3.56 -8.21
CA MET A 22 4.01 4.73 -7.89
C MET A 22 3.15 5.96 -7.56
N GLN A 23 2.10 6.23 -8.34
CA GLN A 23 1.17 7.34 -8.08
C GLN A 23 0.45 7.18 -6.73
N LEU A 24 -0.08 5.98 -6.45
CA LEU A 24 -0.71 5.70 -5.15
C LEU A 24 0.28 5.87 -3.99
N ARG A 25 1.53 5.43 -4.16
CA ARG A 25 2.58 5.62 -3.17
C ARG A 25 2.88 7.11 -2.95
N GLU A 26 2.95 7.91 -4.01
CA GLU A 26 3.21 9.35 -3.91
C GLU A 26 2.14 10.04 -3.05
N ILE A 27 0.86 9.79 -3.33
CA ILE A 27 -0.27 10.28 -2.52
C ILE A 27 -0.12 9.88 -1.05
N LEU A 28 0.21 8.61 -0.79
CA LEU A 28 0.37 8.13 0.59
C LEU A 28 1.59 8.75 1.30
N ARG A 29 2.64 9.13 0.57
CA ARG A 29 3.82 9.81 1.12
C ARG A 29 3.57 11.27 1.50
N GLU A 30 2.54 11.91 0.95
CA GLU A 30 2.10 13.24 1.39
C GLU A 30 1.39 13.22 2.75
N THR A 31 1.05 12.02 3.25
CA THR A 31 0.40 11.85 4.54
C THR A 31 1.41 11.64 5.68
N LYS A 32 0.90 11.56 6.91
CA LYS A 32 1.71 11.23 8.12
C LYS A 32 1.90 9.72 8.32
N LEU A 33 1.57 8.91 7.32
CA LEU A 33 1.69 7.46 7.42
C LEU A 33 3.12 6.99 7.19
N THR A 34 3.55 6.00 7.96
CA THR A 34 4.83 5.31 7.78
C THR A 34 4.62 4.10 6.89
N GLU A 35 5.34 4.05 5.76
CA GLU A 35 5.34 2.91 4.84
C GLU A 35 6.17 1.74 5.36
N GLY A 36 5.80 0.52 5.00
CA GLY A 36 6.54 -0.70 5.32
C GLY A 36 5.97 -1.92 4.60
N ILE A 37 6.63 -3.07 4.70
CA ILE A 37 6.13 -4.34 4.17
C ILE A 37 5.59 -5.19 5.31
N LYS A 38 4.34 -5.65 5.20
CA LYS A 38 3.75 -6.68 6.06
C LYS A 38 2.96 -7.66 5.19
N TRP A 39 3.05 -8.94 5.51
CA TRP A 39 2.35 -10.00 4.77
C TRP A 39 2.60 -9.95 3.25
N GLY A 40 3.81 -9.56 2.84
CA GLY A 40 4.21 -9.50 1.42
C GLY A 40 3.62 -8.33 0.63
N ALA A 41 3.00 -7.33 1.27
CA ALA A 41 2.48 -6.14 0.60
C ALA A 41 2.86 -4.84 1.34
N PRO A 42 2.88 -3.69 0.63
CA PRO A 42 2.97 -2.37 1.25
C PRO A 42 1.81 -2.10 2.20
N ILE A 43 2.13 -1.87 3.47
CA ILE A 43 1.21 -1.45 4.53
C ILE A 43 1.68 -0.12 5.10
N TYR A 44 0.74 0.81 5.21
CA TYR A 44 0.94 2.14 5.72
C TYR A 44 0.34 2.26 7.12
N THR A 45 1.15 2.73 8.06
CA THR A 45 0.81 2.73 9.48
C THR A 45 0.80 4.14 10.06
N TYR A 46 -0.05 4.38 11.05
CA TYR A 46 -0.03 5.59 11.86
C TYR A 46 0.16 5.20 13.32
N LYS A 47 1.23 5.71 13.96
CA LYS A 47 1.58 5.36 15.35
C LYS A 47 1.60 3.83 15.59
N GLY A 48 2.15 3.08 14.64
CA GLY A 48 2.27 1.61 14.69
C GLY A 48 1.00 0.83 14.35
N LYS A 49 -0.15 1.49 14.16
CA LYS A 49 -1.42 0.84 13.76
C LYS A 49 -1.54 0.81 12.24
N ASN A 50 -2.01 -0.30 11.68
CA ASN A 50 -2.24 -0.42 10.23
C ASN A 50 -3.43 0.45 9.81
N VAL A 51 -3.26 1.27 8.78
CA VAL A 51 -4.30 2.18 8.28
C VAL A 51 -4.70 1.80 6.86
N VAL A 52 -3.73 1.79 5.94
CA VAL A 52 -3.97 1.52 4.51
C VAL A 52 -3.07 0.39 4.04
N GLY A 53 -3.62 -0.52 3.25
CA GLY A 53 -2.84 -1.45 2.43
C GLY A 53 -2.88 -1.04 0.96
N MET A 54 -1.83 -1.36 0.22
CA MET A 54 -1.71 -1.09 -1.20
C MET A 54 -1.23 -2.35 -1.93
N ALA A 55 -1.84 -2.69 -3.05
CA ALA A 55 -1.39 -3.80 -3.90
C ALA A 55 -1.86 -3.66 -5.34
N GLY A 56 -1.11 -4.30 -6.25
CA GLY A 56 -1.54 -4.55 -7.62
C GLY A 56 -2.17 -5.94 -7.72
N PHE A 57 -3.38 -6.00 -8.30
CA PHE A 57 -4.11 -7.23 -8.58
C PHE A 57 -4.16 -7.49 -10.09
N LYS A 58 -4.72 -8.64 -10.49
CA LYS A 58 -4.77 -9.09 -11.88
C LYS A 58 -5.42 -8.07 -12.84
N SER A 59 -6.41 -7.33 -12.37
CA SER A 59 -7.22 -6.43 -13.20
C SER A 59 -7.31 -4.99 -12.67
N TYR A 60 -6.70 -4.68 -11.53
CA TYR A 60 -6.79 -3.36 -10.90
C TYR A 60 -5.65 -3.14 -9.90
N VAL A 61 -5.41 -1.88 -9.53
CA VAL A 61 -4.67 -1.52 -8.31
C VAL A 61 -5.65 -1.12 -7.23
N GLY A 62 -5.34 -1.45 -5.98
CA GLY A 62 -6.23 -1.19 -4.87
C GLY A 62 -5.52 -0.54 -3.70
N LEU A 63 -6.23 0.39 -3.07
CA LEU A 63 -6.04 0.76 -1.68
C LEU A 63 -7.20 0.22 -0.87
N TRP A 64 -6.94 -0.24 0.36
CA TRP A 64 -8.00 -0.60 1.29
C TRP A 64 -7.65 -0.13 2.70
N PHE A 65 -8.68 0.23 3.47
CA PHE A 65 -8.53 0.68 4.84
C PHE A 65 -8.79 -0.48 5.81
N HIS A 66 -7.83 -0.76 6.69
CA HIS A 66 -7.95 -1.82 7.69
C HIS A 66 -9.07 -1.59 8.71
N GLN A 67 -9.49 -0.34 8.90
CA GLN A 67 -10.61 0.07 9.74
C GLN A 67 -11.57 0.96 8.95
N GLY A 68 -11.84 0.61 7.69
CA GLY A 68 -12.70 1.38 6.79
C GLY A 68 -14.11 1.64 7.34
N VAL A 69 -14.62 0.74 8.18
CA VAL A 69 -15.93 0.89 8.87
C VAL A 69 -16.01 2.13 9.77
N LEU A 70 -14.87 2.69 10.19
CA LEU A 70 -14.82 3.90 11.02
C LEU A 70 -14.82 5.19 10.19
N LEU A 71 -14.72 5.10 8.86
CA LEU A 71 -14.80 6.25 7.97
C LEU A 71 -16.24 6.76 7.94
N LYS A 72 -16.38 8.09 8.03
CA LYS A 72 -17.70 8.74 8.00
C LYS A 72 -18.34 8.71 6.62
N ASP A 73 -17.52 8.62 5.58
CA ASP A 73 -17.91 8.52 4.18
C ASP A 73 -17.17 7.30 3.61
N PRO A 74 -17.80 6.11 3.63
CA PRO A 74 -17.18 4.85 3.25
C PRO A 74 -17.07 4.65 1.73
#